data_AF-A0A919DRA1-F1
#
_entry.id   AF-A0A919DRA1-F1
#
_cell.length_a   1.000
_cell.length_b   1.000
_cell.length_c   1.000
_cell.angle_alpha   90.00
_cell.angle_beta   90.00
_cell.angle_gamma   90.00
#
_symmetry.space_group_name_H-M   'P 1'
#
loop_
_entity.id
_entity.type
_entity.pdbx_description
1 polymer ?
#
loop_
_entity_poly.entity_id
_entity_poly.type
_entity_poly.pdbx_seq_one_letter_code
_entity_poly.pdbx_strand_id
1 'polypeptide(L)'
;MDYDALRSASFTLLDDAVSDWSLLVDHLERLERDAGVGLRGAANRANWAGVNATVSREFIGKTAGEFKDAHAQAKSVHRILSDTRDELKRHHRRLEEAVERGLEKNLTVTATGGGGFTVSMNVHPDRAGKGNSVPEHGERDVAALRDEVQRILDEATESDSTGAMCSGRSPIRAGTGSLRSRTRIGTARSRRWRRRTSCRSWPGRIRGT
;
A
#
# COMPACT_ATOMS: atom_id res chain seq x y z
N MET A 1 -11.23 4.71 -11.87
CA MET A 1 -11.07 5.84 -10.95
C MET A 1 -11.51 7.09 -11.69
N ASP A 2 -12.22 7.99 -11.03
CA ASP A 2 -12.79 9.17 -11.68
C ASP A 2 -11.73 10.24 -11.89
N TYR A 3 -11.79 10.96 -13.02
CA TYR A 3 -10.82 12.02 -13.34
C TYR A 3 -10.75 13.09 -12.26
N ASP A 4 -11.89 13.66 -11.86
CA ASP A 4 -11.94 14.70 -10.83
C ASP A 4 -11.48 14.19 -9.47
N ALA A 5 -11.78 12.93 -9.14
CA ALA A 5 -11.35 12.32 -7.89
C ALA A 5 -9.82 12.27 -7.82
N LEU A 6 -9.15 11.83 -8.88
CA LEU A 6 -7.70 11.83 -8.91
C LEU A 6 -7.14 13.25 -9.01
N ARG A 7 -7.72 14.14 -9.82
CA ARG A 7 -7.22 15.50 -10.03
C ARG A 7 -7.24 16.36 -8.77
N SER A 8 -8.27 16.19 -7.95
CA SER A 8 -8.51 16.95 -6.71
C SER A 8 -8.13 16.17 -5.43
N ALA A 9 -7.50 15.01 -5.57
CA ALA A 9 -7.17 14.15 -4.46
C ALA A 9 -6.31 14.86 -3.39
N SER A 10 -6.71 14.73 -2.13
CA SER A 10 -5.87 15.05 -0.97
C SER A 10 -5.36 13.76 -0.34
N PHE A 11 -4.05 13.69 -0.12
CA PHE A 11 -3.40 12.50 0.46
C PHE A 11 -3.16 12.61 1.96
N THR A 12 -3.63 13.68 2.61
CA THR A 12 -3.37 13.96 4.02
C THR A 12 -3.79 12.80 4.93
N LEU A 13 -5.01 12.29 4.78
CA LEU A 13 -5.49 11.15 5.58
C LEU A 13 -4.66 9.88 5.37
N LEU A 14 -4.13 9.68 4.15
CA LEU A 14 -3.30 8.52 3.85
C LEU A 14 -1.87 8.71 4.37
N ASP A 15 -1.34 9.93 4.38
CA ASP A 15 -0.09 10.29 5.05
C ASP A 15 -0.17 10.07 6.57
N ASP A 16 -1.27 10.50 7.19
CA ASP A 16 -1.53 10.32 8.61
C ASP A 16 -1.62 8.83 8.95
N ALA A 17 -2.39 8.06 8.17
CA ALA A 17 -2.50 6.62 8.35
C ALA A 17 -1.14 5.91 8.24
N VAL A 18 -0.32 6.25 7.23
CA VAL A 18 1.04 5.70 7.11
C VAL A 18 1.89 6.04 8.35
N SER A 19 1.80 7.28 8.84
CA SER A 19 2.54 7.73 10.03
C SER A 19 2.10 6.97 11.30
N ASP A 20 0.79 6.81 11.51
CA ASP A 20 0.23 6.06 12.64
C ASP A 20 0.67 4.59 12.62
N TRP A 21 0.66 3.96 11.44
CA TRP A 21 1.15 2.59 11.29
C TRP A 21 2.65 2.48 11.55
N SER A 22 3.44 3.50 11.19
CA SER A 22 4.86 3.56 11.54
C SER A 22 5.05 3.60 13.06
N LEU A 23 4.29 4.43 13.77
CA LEU A 23 4.34 4.49 15.24
C LEU A 23 3.95 3.16 15.89
N LEU A 24 2.92 2.49 15.36
CA LEU A 24 2.51 1.18 15.83
C LEU A 24 3.61 0.12 15.61
N VAL A 25 4.29 0.15 14.48
CA VAL A 25 5.44 -0.72 14.19
C VAL A 25 6.53 -0.52 15.22
N ASP A 26 6.90 0.72 15.52
CA ASP A 26 7.94 1.05 16.50
C ASP A 26 7.56 0.61 17.92
N HIS A 27 6.29 0.77 18.30
CA HIS A 27 5.79 0.29 19.59
C HIS A 27 5.84 -1.24 19.69
N LEU A 28 5.42 -1.95 18.64
CA LEU A 28 5.46 -3.41 18.60
C LEU A 28 6.89 -3.94 18.57
N GLU A 29 7.85 -3.24 17.95
CA GLU A 29 9.26 -3.60 18.04
C GLU A 29 9.77 -3.53 19.48
N ARG A 30 9.40 -2.49 20.24
CA ARG A 30 9.76 -2.38 21.66
C ARG A 30 9.16 -3.51 22.48
N LEU A 31 7.87 -3.79 22.30
CA LEU A 31 7.19 -4.90 22.99
C LEU A 31 7.78 -6.27 22.62
N GLU A 32 8.15 -6.50 21.36
CA GLU A 32 8.87 -7.71 20.94
C GLU A 32 10.18 -7.87 21.72
N ARG A 33 10.98 -6.79 21.83
CA ARG A 33 12.25 -6.81 22.57
C ARG A 33 12.03 -7.06 24.05
N ASP A 34 11.09 -6.36 24.67
CA ASP A 34 10.78 -6.49 26.10
C ASP A 34 10.26 -7.89 26.45
N ALA A 35 9.38 -8.46 25.61
CA ALA A 35 8.86 -9.80 25.83
C ALA A 35 9.92 -10.89 25.55
N GLY A 36 10.73 -10.71 24.51
CA GLY A 36 11.74 -11.69 24.10
C GLY A 36 12.98 -11.71 24.99
N VAL A 37 13.58 -10.54 25.22
CA VAL A 37 14.83 -10.41 26.01
C VAL A 37 14.52 -10.28 27.50
N GLY A 38 13.52 -9.47 27.84
CA GLY A 38 13.11 -9.22 29.22
C GLY A 38 12.36 -10.42 29.80
N LEU A 39 11.09 -10.57 29.46
CA LEU A 39 10.19 -11.54 30.10
C LEU A 39 10.63 -13.00 29.87
N ARG A 40 10.83 -13.41 28.61
CA ARG A 40 11.27 -14.77 28.29
C ARG A 40 12.68 -15.04 28.78
N GLY A 41 13.59 -14.06 28.68
CA GLY A 41 14.94 -14.18 29.22
C GLY A 41 14.96 -14.38 30.74
N ALA A 42 14.17 -13.61 31.48
CA ALA A 42 14.05 -13.74 32.93
C ALA A 42 13.41 -15.08 33.34
N ALA A 43 12.31 -15.46 32.70
CA ALA A 43 11.66 -16.75 32.92
C ALA A 43 12.63 -17.92 32.71
N ASN A 44 13.51 -17.80 31.71
CA ASN A 44 14.53 -18.79 31.39
C ASN A 44 15.64 -18.89 32.46
N ARG A 45 16.04 -17.77 33.08
CA ARG A 45 17.10 -17.73 34.09
C ARG A 45 16.63 -18.01 35.53
N ALA A 46 15.33 -17.86 35.80
CA ALA A 46 14.80 -18.07 37.15
C ALA A 46 15.04 -19.51 37.64
N ASN A 47 15.39 -19.66 38.92
CA ASN A 47 15.67 -20.95 39.57
C ASN A 47 14.40 -21.56 40.19
N TRP A 48 13.40 -21.78 39.35
CA TRP A 48 12.13 -22.43 39.67
C TRP A 48 12.00 -23.73 38.88
N ALA A 49 11.54 -24.79 39.56
CA ALA A 49 11.53 -26.16 39.06
C ALA A 49 10.14 -26.82 39.22
N GLY A 50 9.98 -27.98 38.60
CA GLY A 50 8.73 -28.73 38.57
C GLY A 50 7.85 -28.40 37.35
N VAL A 51 6.74 -29.12 37.23
CA VAL A 51 5.87 -29.08 36.04
C VAL A 51 5.35 -27.67 35.72
N ASN A 52 5.00 -26.89 36.74
CA ASN A 52 4.52 -25.52 36.56
C ASN A 52 5.58 -24.61 35.94
N ALA A 53 6.87 -24.78 36.29
CA ALA A 53 7.94 -23.99 35.68
C ALA A 53 8.05 -24.26 34.17
N THR A 54 7.91 -25.52 33.74
CA THR A 54 7.92 -25.89 32.32
C THR A 54 6.74 -25.25 31.57
N VAL A 55 5.52 -25.39 32.10
CA VAL A 55 4.31 -24.86 31.46
C VAL A 55 4.35 -23.33 31.37
N SER A 56 4.74 -22.65 32.45
CA SER A 56 4.84 -21.18 32.47
C SER A 56 5.90 -20.66 31.49
N ARG A 57 7.06 -21.32 31.39
CA ARG A 57 8.11 -20.93 30.40
C ARG A 57 7.64 -21.09 28.97
N GLU A 58 6.92 -22.17 28.66
CA GLU A 58 6.35 -22.38 27.32
C GLU A 58 5.31 -21.30 27.00
N PHE A 59 4.42 -20.99 27.94
CA PHE A 59 3.42 -19.95 27.77
C PHE A 59 4.07 -18.58 27.52
N ILE A 60 5.03 -18.18 28.36
CA ILE A 60 5.80 -16.93 28.18
C ILE A 60 6.51 -16.91 26.83
N GLY A 61 7.10 -18.04 26.43
CA GLY A 61 7.75 -18.18 25.13
C GLY A 61 6.81 -17.98 23.95
N LYS A 62 5.57 -18.47 24.04
CA LYS A 62 4.51 -18.25 23.05
C LYS A 62 4.09 -16.79 23.02
N THR A 63 3.77 -16.20 24.19
CA THR A 63 3.38 -14.79 24.28
C THR A 63 4.44 -13.86 23.68
N ALA A 64 5.73 -14.08 23.96
CA ALA A 64 6.81 -13.32 23.34
C ALA A 64 6.87 -13.52 21.81
N GLY A 65 6.54 -14.72 21.33
CA GLY A 65 6.41 -14.99 19.90
C GLY A 65 5.25 -14.24 19.24
N GLU A 66 4.12 -14.09 19.91
CA GLU A 66 2.97 -13.33 19.38
C GLU A 66 3.31 -11.84 19.15
N PHE A 67 4.11 -11.21 20.02
CA PHE A 67 4.57 -9.84 19.81
C PHE A 67 5.48 -9.70 18.58
N LYS A 68 6.36 -10.69 18.36
CA LYS A 68 7.19 -10.75 17.15
C LYS A 68 6.34 -10.90 15.89
N ASP A 69 5.35 -11.78 15.91
CA ASP A 69 4.47 -12.00 14.77
C ASP A 69 3.58 -10.76 14.51
N ALA A 70 3.11 -10.08 15.56
CA ALA A 70 2.38 -8.83 15.47
C ALA A 70 3.24 -7.71 14.86
N HIS A 71 4.47 -7.53 15.32
CA HIS A 71 5.41 -6.56 14.75
C HIS A 71 5.65 -6.83 13.26
N ALA A 72 5.89 -8.08 12.87
CA ALA A 72 6.09 -8.45 11.47
C ALA A 72 4.86 -8.15 10.60
N GLN A 73 3.64 -8.39 11.11
CA GLN A 73 2.39 -8.09 10.41
C GLN A 73 2.16 -6.59 10.27
N ALA A 74 2.30 -5.82 11.36
CA ALA A 74 2.17 -4.37 11.32
C ALA A 74 3.14 -3.74 10.33
N LYS A 75 4.39 -4.24 10.29
CA LYS A 75 5.41 -3.79 9.32
C LYS A 75 5.02 -4.08 7.88
N SER A 76 4.34 -5.21 7.63
CA SER A 76 3.82 -5.52 6.30
C SER A 76 2.70 -4.58 5.88
N VAL A 77 1.77 -4.27 6.79
CA VAL A 77 0.66 -3.33 6.52
C VAL A 77 1.18 -1.93 6.27
N HIS A 78 2.08 -1.43 7.14
CA HIS A 78 2.73 -0.14 6.97
C HIS A 78 3.39 0.00 5.60
N ARG A 79 4.09 -1.05 5.14
CA ARG A 79 4.72 -1.05 3.82
C ARG A 79 3.70 -1.01 2.68
N ILE A 80 2.65 -1.81 2.73
CA ILE A 80 1.60 -1.81 1.69
C ILE A 80 0.97 -0.42 1.60
N LEU A 81 0.62 0.20 2.75
CA LEU A 81 0.04 1.54 2.78
C LEU A 81 1.01 2.59 2.23
N SER A 82 2.30 2.51 2.59
CA SER A 82 3.32 3.42 2.08
C SER A 82 3.50 3.30 0.56
N ASP A 83 3.61 2.07 0.06
CA ASP A 83 3.78 1.78 -1.37
C ASP A 83 2.56 2.29 -2.17
N THR A 84 1.34 1.97 -1.73
CA THR A 84 0.09 2.44 -2.38
C THR A 84 -0.03 3.96 -2.35
N ARG A 85 0.30 4.61 -1.23
CA ARG A 85 0.30 6.07 -1.13
C ARG A 85 1.24 6.72 -2.12
N ASP A 86 2.48 6.24 -2.18
CA ASP A 86 3.51 6.80 -3.04
C ASP A 86 3.15 6.62 -4.52
N GLU A 87 2.55 5.48 -4.87
CA GLU A 87 2.02 5.22 -6.21
C GLU A 87 0.90 6.19 -6.58
N LEU A 88 -0.11 6.36 -5.72
CA LEU A 88 -1.22 7.29 -5.97
C LEU A 88 -0.74 8.73 -6.11
N LYS A 89 0.20 9.18 -5.27
CA LYS A 89 0.85 10.51 -5.39
C LYS A 89 1.59 10.65 -6.72
N ARG A 90 2.25 9.59 -7.18
CA ARG A 90 2.92 9.58 -8.50
C ARG A 90 1.92 9.67 -9.65
N HIS A 91 0.79 8.97 -9.57
CA HIS A 91 -0.26 9.04 -10.59
C HIS A 91 -0.93 10.42 -10.62
N HIS A 92 -1.21 11.01 -9.45
CA HIS A 92 -1.68 12.38 -9.32
C HIS A 92 -0.74 13.38 -10.00
N ARG A 93 0.57 13.34 -9.68
CA ARG A 93 1.55 14.22 -10.33
C ARG A 93 1.61 14.02 -11.85
N ARG A 94 1.64 12.77 -12.32
CA ARG A 94 1.63 12.46 -13.75
C ARG A 94 0.39 13.00 -14.45
N LEU A 95 -0.76 12.98 -13.78
CA LEU A 95 -1.99 13.57 -14.31
C LEU A 95 -1.85 15.08 -14.44
N GLU A 96 -1.34 15.77 -13.40
CA GLU A 96 -1.12 17.22 -13.44
C GLU A 96 -0.15 17.61 -14.56
N GLU A 97 0.98 16.92 -14.68
CA GLU A 97 1.96 17.14 -15.73
C GLU A 97 1.37 16.88 -17.14
N ALA A 98 0.53 15.86 -17.30
CA ALA A 98 -0.14 15.59 -18.59
C ALA A 98 -1.12 16.69 -18.96
N VAL A 99 -1.90 17.19 -17.98
CA VAL A 99 -2.83 18.31 -18.18
C VAL A 99 -2.07 19.59 -18.52
N GLU A 100 -0.96 19.87 -17.84
CA GLU A 100 -0.10 21.03 -18.11
C GLU A 100 0.48 20.99 -19.53
N ARG A 101 1.04 19.85 -19.96
CA ARG A 101 1.50 19.66 -21.35
C ARG A 101 0.38 19.80 -22.37
N GLY A 102 -0.84 19.39 -22.01
CA GLY A 102 -2.03 19.62 -22.83
C GLY A 102 -2.30 21.11 -23.02
N LEU A 103 -2.26 21.89 -21.93
CA LEU A 103 -2.48 23.34 -21.95
C LEU A 103 -1.43 24.06 -22.80
N GLU A 104 -0.16 23.67 -22.72
CA GLU A 104 0.91 24.19 -23.56
C GLU A 104 0.64 23.98 -25.06
N LYS A 105 -0.09 22.92 -25.42
CA LYS A 105 -0.55 22.61 -26.78
C LYS A 105 -1.93 23.17 -27.11
N ASN A 106 -2.47 24.10 -26.31
CA ASN A 106 -3.80 24.68 -26.50
C ASN A 106 -4.94 23.64 -26.40
N LEU A 107 -4.72 22.58 -25.61
CA LEU A 107 -5.71 21.56 -25.27
C LEU A 107 -6.11 21.68 -23.79
N THR A 108 -7.38 21.47 -23.51
CA THR A 108 -7.92 21.45 -22.15
C THR A 108 -8.55 20.09 -21.88
N VAL A 109 -8.29 19.57 -20.67
CA VAL A 109 -8.95 18.37 -20.15
C VAL A 109 -10.04 18.81 -19.18
N THR A 110 -11.29 18.50 -19.50
CA THR A 110 -12.45 18.88 -18.69
C THR A 110 -13.17 17.63 -18.23
N ALA A 111 -13.49 17.56 -16.94
CA ALA A 111 -14.30 16.47 -16.41
C ALA A 111 -15.67 16.42 -17.08
N THR A 112 -16.16 15.20 -17.31
CA THR A 112 -17.56 14.98 -17.66
C THR A 112 -18.27 14.39 -16.45
N GLY A 113 -19.56 14.69 -16.30
CA GLY A 113 -20.38 14.03 -15.30
C GLY A 113 -20.24 12.50 -15.37
N GLY A 114 -20.30 11.82 -14.22
CA GLY A 114 -20.14 10.36 -14.14
C GLY A 114 -18.70 9.86 -14.14
N GLY A 115 -17.72 10.72 -13.80
CA GLY A 115 -16.33 10.32 -13.55
C GLY A 115 -15.41 10.29 -14.78
N GLY A 116 -15.96 10.52 -15.97
CA GLY A 116 -15.19 10.64 -17.22
C GLY A 116 -14.53 12.00 -17.42
N PHE A 117 -13.91 12.18 -18.58
CA PHE A 117 -13.33 13.44 -19.02
C PHE A 117 -13.40 13.58 -20.54
N THR A 118 -13.23 14.81 -21.01
CA THR A 118 -13.10 15.16 -22.42
C THR A 118 -11.84 15.98 -22.63
N VAL A 119 -11.25 15.84 -23.81
CA VAL A 119 -10.13 16.66 -24.26
C VAL A 119 -10.64 17.51 -25.41
N SER A 120 -10.59 18.83 -25.25
CA SER A 120 -11.03 19.79 -26.28
C SER A 120 -9.96 20.85 -26.51
N MET A 121 -9.95 21.43 -27.71
CA MET A 121 -9.15 22.63 -27.97
C MET A 121 -9.68 23.81 -27.16
N ASN A 122 -8.78 24.64 -26.65
CA ASN A 122 -9.16 25.81 -25.84
C ASN A 122 -9.52 27.02 -26.73
N VAL A 123 -8.61 27.42 -27.62
CA VAL A 123 -8.85 28.49 -28.61
C VAL A 123 -8.76 27.92 -30.03
N HIS A 124 -9.82 28.06 -30.81
CA HIS A 124 -9.77 27.73 -32.23
C HIS A 124 -8.85 28.73 -32.96
N PRO A 125 -7.93 28.29 -33.86
CA PRO A 125 -7.02 29.18 -34.58
C PRO A 125 -7.74 30.36 -35.27
N ASP A 126 -8.88 30.09 -35.91
CA ASP A 126 -9.72 31.11 -36.57
C ASP A 126 -10.35 32.15 -35.63
N ARG A 127 -10.31 31.94 -34.31
CA ARG A 127 -10.80 32.84 -33.26
C ARG A 127 -9.68 33.49 -32.45
N ALA A 128 -8.42 33.22 -32.79
CA ALA A 128 -7.30 33.91 -32.19
C ALA A 128 -7.36 35.41 -32.54
N GLY A 129 -7.08 36.28 -31.57
CA GLY A 129 -7.03 37.73 -31.79
C GLY A 129 -6.01 38.09 -32.88
N LYS A 130 -6.30 39.14 -33.67
CA LYS A 130 -5.39 39.60 -34.74
C LYS A 130 -3.96 39.80 -34.19
N GLY A 131 -3.00 39.12 -34.80
CA GLY A 131 -1.58 39.18 -34.41
C GLY A 131 -1.12 38.11 -33.41
N ASN A 132 -2.02 37.25 -32.92
CA ASN A 132 -1.67 36.15 -32.02
C ASN A 132 -1.73 34.80 -32.76
N SER A 133 -0.70 33.98 -32.59
CA SER A 133 -0.69 32.57 -32.99
C SER A 133 -1.00 31.67 -31.80
N VAL A 134 -1.85 30.67 -31.99
CA VAL A 134 -2.05 29.60 -31.00
C VAL A 134 -1.07 28.45 -31.26
N PRO A 135 -0.61 27.73 -30.22
CA PRO A 135 0.13 26.50 -30.40
C PRO A 135 -0.57 25.53 -31.36
N GLU A 136 0.19 25.00 -32.31
CA GLU A 136 -0.30 24.02 -33.27
C GLU A 136 -0.58 22.69 -32.54
N HIS A 137 -1.76 22.13 -32.79
CA HIS A 137 -2.15 20.82 -32.29
C HIS A 137 -3.01 20.12 -33.34
N GLY A 138 -2.90 18.80 -33.42
CA GLY A 138 -3.72 17.98 -34.31
C GLY A 138 -4.64 17.02 -33.56
N GLU A 139 -5.52 16.33 -34.29
CA GLU A 139 -6.35 15.25 -33.75
C GLU A 139 -5.50 14.16 -33.06
N ARG A 140 -4.28 13.94 -33.55
CA ARG A 140 -3.32 13.01 -32.95
C ARG A 140 -2.88 13.44 -31.55
N ASP A 141 -2.65 14.73 -31.31
CA ASP A 141 -2.29 15.25 -29.99
C ASP A 141 -3.46 15.12 -29.01
N VAL A 142 -4.68 15.38 -29.49
CA VAL A 142 -5.92 15.20 -28.70
C VAL A 142 -6.08 13.73 -28.28
N ALA A 143 -5.92 12.81 -29.23
CA ALA A 143 -6.01 11.37 -28.95
C ALA A 143 -4.90 10.92 -28.00
N ALA A 144 -3.65 11.35 -28.23
CA ALA A 144 -2.52 10.99 -27.38
C ALA A 144 -2.69 11.47 -25.93
N LEU A 145 -3.17 12.71 -25.73
CA LEU A 145 -3.45 13.24 -24.39
C LEU A 145 -4.59 12.47 -23.72
N ARG A 146 -5.66 12.16 -24.47
CA ARG A 146 -6.77 11.35 -23.96
C ARG A 146 -6.30 9.98 -23.50
N ASP A 147 -5.54 9.29 -24.34
CA ASP A 147 -5.04 7.95 -24.05
C ASP A 147 -4.04 7.97 -22.89
N GLU A 148 -3.22 9.01 -22.79
CA GLU A 148 -2.32 9.20 -21.64
C GLU A 148 -3.08 9.40 -20.33
N VAL A 149 -4.08 10.29 -20.31
CA VAL A 149 -4.91 10.54 -19.12
C VAL A 149 -5.66 9.27 -18.72
N GLN A 150 -6.30 8.57 -19.68
CA GLN A 150 -7.03 7.33 -19.40
C GLN A 150 -6.10 6.27 -18.80
N ARG A 151 -4.91 6.08 -19.38
CA ARG A 151 -3.92 5.13 -18.85
C ARG A 151 -3.49 5.48 -17.43
N ILE A 152 -3.31 6.75 -17.10
CA ILE A 152 -2.98 7.17 -15.73
C ILE A 152 -4.12 6.80 -14.76
N LEU A 153 -5.38 7.02 -15.15
CA LEU A 153 -6.55 6.66 -14.34
C LEU A 153 -6.68 5.15 -14.15
N ASP A 154 -6.39 4.36 -15.18
CA ASP A 154 -6.42 2.90 -15.11
C ASP A 154 -5.34 2.37 -14.16
N GLU A 155 -4.10 2.86 -14.31
CA GLU A 155 -2.98 2.48 -13.42
C GLU A 155 -3.24 2.92 -11.96
N ALA A 156 -3.86 4.08 -11.73
CA ALA A 156 -4.26 4.52 -10.41
C ALA A 156 -5.34 3.61 -9.79
N THR A 157 -6.31 3.18 -10.61
CA THR A 157 -7.36 2.23 -10.21
C THR A 157 -6.78 0.88 -9.81
N GLU A 158 -5.81 0.38 -10.58
CA GLU A 158 -5.13 -0.88 -10.28
C GLU A 158 -4.34 -0.81 -8.96
N SER A 159 -3.62 0.30 -8.74
CA SER A 159 -2.83 0.52 -7.52
C SER A 159 -3.73 0.55 -6.27
N ASP A 160 -4.85 1.27 -6.33
CA ASP A 160 -5.84 1.33 -5.24
C ASP A 160 -6.47 -0.05 -4.97
N SER A 161 -6.93 -0.73 -6.02
CA SER A 161 -7.54 -2.07 -5.91
C SER A 161 -6.58 -3.09 -5.31
N THR A 162 -5.30 -3.04 -5.71
CA THR A 162 -4.26 -3.93 -5.21
C THR A 162 -3.93 -3.62 -3.75
N GLY A 163 -3.84 -2.34 -3.39
CA GLY A 163 -3.66 -1.91 -2.00
C GLY A 163 -4.77 -2.42 -1.08
N ALA A 164 -6.03 -2.23 -1.50
CA ALA A 164 -7.21 -2.71 -0.77
C ALA A 164 -7.19 -4.25 -0.59
N MET A 165 -6.89 -4.99 -1.65
CA MET A 165 -6.80 -6.46 -1.61
C MET A 165 -5.67 -6.94 -0.68
N CYS A 166 -4.49 -6.31 -0.76
CA CYS A 166 -3.34 -6.69 0.04
C CYS A 166 -3.55 -6.39 1.53
N SER A 167 -4.23 -5.28 1.85
CA SER A 167 -4.62 -4.95 3.22
C SER A 167 -5.64 -5.95 3.78
N GLY A 168 -6.70 -6.28 3.02
CA GLY A 168 -7.76 -7.20 3.46
C GLY A 168 -7.34 -8.67 3.59
N ARG A 169 -6.27 -9.10 2.91
CA ARG A 169 -5.75 -10.48 2.97
C ARG A 169 -4.66 -10.70 4.02
N SER A 170 -4.23 -9.68 4.74
CA SER A 170 -3.26 -9.85 5.83
C SER A 170 -3.86 -10.81 6.87
N PRO A 171 -3.32 -12.02 7.04
CA PRO A 171 -3.91 -13.01 7.91
C PRO A 171 -3.64 -12.60 9.35
N ILE A 172 -4.58 -11.89 9.97
CA ILE A 172 -4.67 -11.76 11.42
C ILE A 172 -4.86 -13.18 11.96
N ARG A 173 -3.77 -13.89 12.23
CA ARG A 173 -3.83 -15.11 13.02
C ARG A 173 -4.04 -14.67 14.47
N ALA A 174 -5.29 -14.37 14.83
CA ALA A 174 -5.71 -14.39 16.22
C ALA A 174 -5.57 -15.83 16.70
N GLY A 175 -4.48 -16.12 17.42
CA GLY A 175 -4.32 -17.37 18.13
C GLY A 175 -5.39 -17.47 19.22
N THR A 176 -6.56 -17.99 18.89
CA THR A 176 -7.50 -18.52 19.89
C THR A 176 -6.86 -19.76 20.50
N GLY A 177 -6.01 -19.52 21.51
CA GLY A 177 -5.50 -20.55 22.40
C GLY A 177 -6.63 -21.10 23.26
N SER A 178 -7.45 -21.98 22.69
CA SER A 178 -8.35 -22.83 23.47
C SER A 178 -7.50 -23.82 24.27
N LEU A 179 -7.44 -23.60 25.58
CA LEU A 179 -7.03 -24.59 26.56
C LEU A 179 -7.96 -25.80 26.46
N ARG A 180 -7.57 -26.82 25.69
CA ARG A 180 -8.04 -28.19 25.89
C ARG A 180 -6.86 -29.15 25.84
N SER A 181 -6.49 -29.59 27.03
CA SER A 181 -5.73 -30.80 27.28
C SER A 181 -6.32 -32.01 26.55
N ARG A 182 -5.53 -32.71 25.72
CA ARG A 182 -5.51 -34.18 25.65
C ARG A 182 -4.31 -34.70 24.85
N THR A 183 -3.88 -35.85 25.31
CA THR A 183 -2.61 -36.56 25.11
C THR A 183 -2.53 -37.33 23.79
N ARG A 184 -1.29 -37.59 23.35
CA ARG A 184 -0.76 -38.66 22.47
C ARG A 184 -0.78 -38.50 20.94
N ILE A 185 0.46 -38.49 20.43
CA ILE A 185 1.03 -39.30 19.33
C ILE A 185 0.50 -39.02 17.91
N GLY A 186 1.43 -38.60 17.03
CA GLY A 186 1.22 -38.73 15.59
C GLY A 186 1.98 -37.69 14.76
N THR A 187 3.15 -38.10 14.29
CA THR A 187 4.01 -37.41 13.32
C THR A 187 3.29 -36.95 12.04
N ALA A 188 3.89 -35.94 11.40
CA ALA A 188 3.72 -35.51 10.00
C ALA A 188 2.56 -34.54 9.67
N ARG A 189 2.86 -33.23 9.71
CA ARG A 189 2.42 -32.24 8.69
C ARG A 189 3.10 -30.87 8.85
N SER A 190 4.42 -30.84 8.83
CA SER A 190 5.17 -29.62 8.51
C SER A 190 5.74 -29.78 7.10
N ARG A 191 5.05 -29.21 6.10
CA ARG A 191 5.49 -29.00 4.70
C ARG A 191 4.26 -28.78 3.80
N ARG A 192 3.52 -27.68 3.99
CA ARG A 192 2.66 -27.13 2.92
C ARG A 192 2.23 -25.69 3.16
N TRP A 193 3.14 -24.79 3.52
CA TRP A 193 2.88 -23.34 3.42
C TRP A 193 4.15 -22.59 3.01
N ARG A 194 4.70 -22.99 1.86
CA ARG A 194 5.63 -22.21 1.05
C ARG A 194 5.27 -22.48 -0.41
N ARG A 195 4.21 -21.83 -0.89
CA ARG A 195 3.85 -21.66 -2.32
C ARG A 195 2.52 -20.92 -2.38
N ARG A 196 2.61 -19.59 -2.18
CA ARG A 196 1.72 -18.53 -2.69
C ARG A 196 2.03 -17.25 -1.91
N THR A 197 3.27 -16.81 -2.02
CA THR A 197 3.65 -15.41 -1.80
C THR A 197 4.02 -14.86 -3.16
N SER A 198 3.02 -14.54 -3.99
CA SER A 198 3.19 -13.72 -5.18
C SER A 198 2.65 -12.32 -4.91
N CYS A 199 3.30 -11.63 -3.98
CA CYS A 199 3.41 -10.16 -4.04
C CYS A 199 4.89 -9.75 -4.21
N ARG A 200 5.79 -10.71 -4.47
CA ARG A 200 7.22 -10.47 -4.74
C ARG A 200 7.50 -10.67 -6.23
N SER A 201 7.01 -9.77 -7.05
CA SER A 201 7.58 -9.46 -8.38
C SER A 201 6.74 -8.36 -9.02
N TRP A 202 7.06 -7.11 -8.71
CA TRP A 202 6.68 -5.96 -9.51
C TRP A 202 7.86 -5.65 -10.45
N PRO A 203 7.69 -5.74 -11.78
CA PRO A 203 8.70 -5.27 -12.74
C PRO A 203 8.47 -3.77 -12.98
N GLY A 204 9.20 -2.91 -12.27
CA GLY A 204 9.01 -1.47 -12.43
C GLY A 204 10.01 -0.58 -11.68
N ARG A 205 11.18 -1.10 -11.32
CA ARG A 205 12.29 -0.25 -10.85
C ARG A 205 13.17 0.06 -12.05
N ILE A 206 12.85 1.12 -12.78
CA ILE A 206 13.81 1.75 -13.69
C ILE A 206 14.94 2.28 -12.80
N ARG A 207 16.08 1.57 -12.82
CA ARG A 207 17.32 2.08 -12.24
C ARG A 207 17.81 3.17 -13.18
N GLY A 208 17.81 4.41 -12.71
CA GLY A 208 18.58 5.47 -13.35
C GLY A 208 20.07 5.18 -13.18
N THR A 209 20.78 5.15 -14.29
CA THR A 209 22.20 5.47 -14.41
C THR A 209 22.28 6.70 -15.29
#